data_AF-A0A934DJY3-F1
#
_entry.id   AF-A0A934DJY3-F1
#
_cell.length_a   1.000
_cell.length_b   1.000
_cell.length_c   1.000
_cell.angle_alpha   90.00
_cell.angle_beta   90.00
_cell.angle_gamma   90.00
#
_symmetry.space_group_name_H-M   'P 1'
#
loop_
_entity.id
_entity.type
_entity.pdbx_description
1 polymer ?
#
loop_
_entity_poly.entity_id
_entity_poly.type
_entity_poly.pdbx_seq_one_letter_code
_entity_poly.pdbx_strand_id
1 'polypeptide(L)'
;AFTLGTPCTEIYVMHGETAAAASFSRRLVKEKDAGKDLQPVIDKMNALAQDYYDKSRPAYCALRGFVDEVVKFSSLRDYLVAFTEAAYQNPKSLCPHHHMMLPRIIKG
;
A
#
# COMPACT_ATOMS: atom_id res chain seq x y z
N ALA A 1 -14.32 -8.92 -5.93
CA ALA A 1 -13.74 -7.57 -6.17
C ALA A 1 -12.25 -7.76 -6.34
N PHE A 2 -11.62 -6.94 -7.18
CA PHE A 2 -10.18 -6.97 -7.46
C PHE A 2 -9.58 -5.60 -7.09
N THR A 3 -8.27 -5.53 -6.97
CA THR A 3 -7.53 -4.32 -6.57
C THR A 3 -6.62 -3.85 -7.70
N LEU A 4 -6.49 -2.53 -7.83
CA LEU A 4 -5.64 -1.91 -8.83
C LEU A 4 -4.54 -1.10 -8.14
N GLY A 5 -3.34 -1.16 -8.69
CA GLY A 5 -2.25 -0.22 -8.43
C GLY A 5 -2.04 0.74 -9.60
N THR A 6 -1.21 1.75 -9.40
CA THR A 6 -0.73 2.69 -10.42
C THR A 6 0.81 2.64 -10.47
N PRO A 7 1.48 3.33 -11.40
CA PRO A 7 2.94 3.38 -11.42
C PRO A 7 3.55 4.01 -10.16
N CYS A 8 2.74 4.71 -9.35
CA CYS A 8 3.15 5.31 -8.07
C CYS A 8 2.71 4.48 -6.86
N THR A 9 2.20 3.26 -7.05
CA THR A 9 1.79 2.39 -5.94
C THR A 9 3.00 1.88 -5.18
N GLU A 10 2.95 2.05 -3.87
CA GLU A 10 3.93 1.48 -2.93
C GLU A 10 3.18 0.84 -1.78
N ILE A 11 3.46 -0.43 -1.49
CA ILE A 11 2.78 -1.17 -0.42
C ILE A 11 3.82 -1.77 0.52
N TYR A 12 3.78 -1.33 1.77
CA TYR A 12 4.62 -1.80 2.89
C TYR A 12 3.89 -1.54 4.21
N VAL A 13 4.30 -2.25 5.28
CA VAL A 13 3.69 -2.09 6.61
C VAL A 13 3.95 -0.71 7.23
N MET A 14 5.14 -0.15 6.97
CA MET A 14 5.58 1.19 7.37
C MET A 14 6.82 1.58 6.53
N HIS A 15 7.30 2.82 6.65
CA HIS A 15 8.53 3.26 5.98
C HIS A 15 9.73 2.40 6.40
N GLY A 16 10.61 2.08 5.45
CA GLY A 16 11.76 1.19 5.69
C GLY A 16 12.70 1.73 6.78
N GLU A 17 12.89 3.05 6.84
CA GLU A 17 13.69 3.72 7.86
C GLU A 17 13.05 3.59 9.25
N THR A 18 11.72 3.67 9.33
CA THR A 18 10.98 3.45 10.59
C THR A 18 11.10 2.01 11.05
N ALA A 19 10.99 1.04 10.12
CA ALA A 19 11.17 -0.38 10.44
C ALA A 19 12.61 -0.67 10.91
N ALA A 20 13.61 -0.06 10.28
CA ALA A 20 15.01 -0.16 10.67
C ALA A 20 15.28 0.45 12.05
N ALA A 21 14.79 1.66 12.30
CA ALA A 21 14.91 2.31 13.61
C ALA A 21 14.23 1.48 14.71
N ALA A 22 13.01 0.98 14.47
CA ALA A 22 12.28 0.14 15.41
C ALA A 22 13.02 -1.18 15.70
N SER A 23 13.64 -1.78 14.68
CA SER A 23 14.35 -3.07 14.79
C SER A 23 15.72 -2.95 15.47
N PHE A 24 16.45 -1.85 15.25
CA PHE A 24 17.87 -1.75 15.61
C PHE A 24 18.23 -0.65 16.62
N SER A 25 17.33 0.29 16.95
CA SER A 25 17.63 1.40 17.88
C SER A 25 18.17 0.95 19.24
N ARG A 26 17.55 -0.06 19.87
CA ARG A 26 18.02 -0.63 21.14
C ARG A 26 19.40 -1.26 21.03
N ARG A 27 19.68 -1.92 19.90
CA ARG A 27 20.98 -2.54 19.64
C ARG A 27 22.05 -1.47 19.43
N LEU A 28 21.74 -0.40 18.69
CA LEU A 28 22.65 0.73 18.50
C LEU A 28 23.10 1.34 19.83
N VAL A 29 22.16 1.59 20.76
CA VAL A 29 22.50 2.11 22.09
C VAL A 29 23.42 1.14 22.84
N LYS A 30 23.10 -0.16 22.84
CA LYS A 30 23.90 -1.17 23.53
C LYS A 30 25.33 -1.31 22.98
N GLU A 31 25.51 -1.31 21.65
CA GLU A 31 26.85 -1.41 21.04
C GLU A 31 27.65 -0.12 21.27
N LYS A 32 26.99 1.05 21.25
CA LYS A 32 27.61 2.35 21.55
C LYS A 32 28.12 2.40 22.98
N ASP A 33 27.29 2.00 23.95
CA ASP A 33 27.67 1.96 25.37
C ASP A 33 28.80 0.95 25.64
N ALA A 34 28.88 -0.11 24.83
CA ALA A 34 29.97 -1.09 24.87
C ALA A 34 31.26 -0.64 24.14
N GLY A 35 31.30 0.57 23.56
CA GLY A 35 32.44 1.09 22.81
C GLY A 35 32.75 0.31 21.52
N LYS A 36 31.78 -0.40 20.97
CA LYS A 36 31.94 -1.22 19.76
C LYS A 36 31.64 -0.41 18.50
N ASP A 37 32.15 -0.90 17.37
CA ASP A 37 31.84 -0.33 16.06
C ASP A 37 30.33 -0.43 15.75
N LEU A 38 29.74 0.69 15.35
CA LEU A 38 28.33 0.82 15.02
C LEU A 38 28.04 0.52 13.55
N GLN A 39 29.07 0.57 12.68
CA GLN A 39 28.93 0.37 11.25
C GLN A 39 28.18 -0.93 10.90
N PRO A 40 28.45 -2.08 11.54
CA PRO A 40 27.73 -3.33 11.23
C PRO A 40 26.23 -3.29 11.54
N VAL A 41 25.78 -2.43 12.46
CA VAL A 41 24.35 -2.25 12.78
C VAL A 41 23.72 -1.27 11.78
N ILE A 42 24.44 -0.19 11.44
CA ILE A 42 24.01 0.77 10.42
C ILE A 42 23.85 0.08 9.06
N ASP A 43 24.78 -0.81 8.68
CA ASP A 43 24.70 -1.57 7.44
C ASP A 43 23.43 -2.45 7.39
N LYS A 44 23.06 -3.07 8.52
CA LYS A 44 21.82 -3.86 8.63
C LYS A 44 20.57 -2.99 8.57
N MET A 45 20.62 -1.78 9.12
CA MET A 45 19.52 -0.82 9.02
C MET A 45 19.31 -0.39 7.57
N ASN A 46 20.39 -0.05 6.86
CA ASN A 46 20.34 0.33 5.45
C ASN A 46 19.87 -0.83 4.57
N ALA A 47 20.35 -2.06 4.84
CA ALA A 47 19.91 -3.25 4.13
C ALA A 47 18.40 -3.50 4.32
N LEU A 48 17.87 -3.32 5.52
CA LEU A 48 16.44 -3.47 5.78
C LEU A 48 15.61 -2.38 5.07
N ALA A 49 16.06 -1.13 5.11
CA ALA A 49 15.39 -0.03 4.41
C ALA A 49 15.35 -0.27 2.89
N GLN A 50 16.47 -0.74 2.32
CA GLN A 50 16.55 -1.10 0.90
C GLN A 50 15.62 -2.27 0.54
N ASP A 51 15.57 -3.31 1.39
CA ASP A 51 14.67 -4.45 1.19
C ASP A 51 13.19 -4.03 1.14
N TYR A 52 12.80 -3.09 2.01
CA TYR A 52 11.46 -2.50 1.99
C TYR A 52 11.18 -1.72 0.70
N TYR A 53 12.16 -0.94 0.22
CA TYR A 53 12.03 -0.21 -1.03
C TYR A 53 11.83 -1.17 -2.22
N ASP A 54 12.69 -2.18 -2.34
CA ASP A 54 12.68 -3.14 -3.45
C ASP A 54 11.38 -3.99 -3.45
N LYS A 55 10.92 -4.41 -2.26
CA LYS A 55 9.72 -5.24 -2.09
C LYS A 55 8.40 -4.45 -2.02
N SER A 56 8.43 -3.17 -2.32
CA SER A 56 7.23 -2.33 -2.34
C SER A 56 6.96 -1.66 -3.67
N ARG A 57 7.87 -1.77 -4.65
CA ARG A 57 7.67 -1.17 -5.97
C ARG A 57 6.45 -1.78 -6.67
N PRO A 58 5.76 -1.04 -7.56
CA PRO A 58 4.54 -1.50 -8.23
C PRO A 58 4.69 -2.87 -8.90
N ALA A 59 5.83 -3.11 -9.57
CA ALA A 59 6.11 -4.38 -10.23
C ALA A 59 6.17 -5.56 -9.24
N TYR A 60 6.79 -5.34 -8.06
CA TYR A 60 6.82 -6.35 -7.01
C TYR A 60 5.43 -6.56 -6.41
N CYS A 61 4.67 -5.47 -6.20
CA CYS A 61 3.28 -5.54 -5.71
C CYS A 61 2.38 -6.37 -6.63
N ALA A 62 2.49 -6.18 -7.96
CA ALA A 62 1.74 -6.99 -8.93
C ALA A 62 2.21 -8.46 -8.93
N LEU A 63 3.53 -8.70 -8.99
CA LEU A 63 4.11 -10.05 -9.03
C LEU A 63 3.75 -10.88 -7.80
N ARG A 64 3.64 -10.24 -6.63
CA ARG A 64 3.26 -10.88 -5.37
C ARG A 64 1.75 -10.89 -5.10
N GLY A 65 0.93 -10.28 -5.97
CA GLY A 65 -0.51 -10.23 -5.81
C GLY A 65 -0.99 -9.31 -4.67
N PHE A 66 -0.22 -8.28 -4.31
CA PHE A 66 -0.71 -7.22 -3.42
C PHE A 66 -1.74 -6.33 -4.13
N VAL A 67 -1.58 -6.20 -5.45
CA VAL A 67 -2.58 -5.67 -6.38
C VAL A 67 -2.76 -6.66 -7.52
N ASP A 68 -3.97 -6.77 -8.05
CA ASP A 68 -4.25 -7.67 -9.18
C ASP A 68 -3.64 -7.13 -10.49
N GLU A 69 -3.56 -5.80 -10.66
CA GLU A 69 -2.97 -5.17 -11.85
C GLU A 69 -2.40 -3.78 -11.53
N VAL A 70 -1.28 -3.41 -12.17
CA VAL A 70 -0.76 -2.03 -12.15
C VAL A 70 -1.16 -1.32 -13.44
N VAL A 71 -2.10 -0.38 -13.34
CA VAL A 71 -2.70 0.28 -14.51
C VAL A 71 -2.04 1.62 -14.81
N LYS A 72 -1.99 1.99 -16.09
CA LYS A 72 -1.60 3.34 -16.52
C LYS A 72 -2.63 4.36 -16.03
N PHE A 73 -2.19 5.56 -15.66
CA PHE A 73 -3.10 6.63 -15.22
C PHE A 73 -4.20 6.94 -16.23
N SER A 74 -3.88 6.95 -17.53
CA SER A 74 -4.85 7.18 -18.61
C SER A 74 -5.95 6.12 -18.69
N SER A 75 -5.67 4.90 -18.25
CA SER A 75 -6.59 3.75 -18.34
C SER A 75 -7.33 3.47 -17.04
N LEU A 76 -7.00 4.15 -15.94
CA LEU A 76 -7.64 3.95 -14.65
C LEU A 76 -9.16 4.15 -14.73
N ARG A 77 -9.61 5.17 -15.49
CA ARG A 77 -11.03 5.45 -15.68
C ARG A 77 -11.75 4.29 -16.36
N ASP A 78 -11.11 3.62 -17.32
CA ASP A 78 -11.74 2.53 -18.08
C ASP A 78 -12.07 1.35 -17.16
N TYR A 79 -11.16 1.04 -16.23
CA TYR A 79 -11.42 0.04 -15.19
C TYR A 79 -12.54 0.45 -14.24
N LEU A 80 -12.63 1.72 -13.85
CA LEU A 80 -13.71 2.22 -13.00
C LEU A 80 -15.08 2.12 -13.69
N VAL A 81 -15.13 2.46 -14.99
CA VAL A 81 -16.35 2.33 -15.80
C VAL A 81 -16.74 0.86 -15.92
N ALA A 82 -15.81 -0.01 -16.32
CA ALA A 82 -16.07 -1.44 -16.46
C ALA A 82 -16.55 -2.08 -15.14
N PHE A 83 -15.92 -1.72 -14.02
CA PHE A 83 -16.35 -2.19 -12.70
C PHE A 83 -17.77 -1.71 -12.36
N THR A 84 -18.07 -0.43 -12.60
CA THR A 84 -19.39 0.15 -12.29
C THR A 84 -20.48 -0.46 -13.16
N GLU A 85 -20.24 -0.60 -14.47
CA GLU A 85 -21.19 -1.26 -15.38
C GLU A 85 -21.44 -2.71 -14.97
N ALA A 86 -20.39 -3.46 -14.66
CA ALA A 86 -20.52 -4.83 -14.18
C ALA A 86 -21.30 -4.92 -12.86
N ALA A 87 -21.08 -3.99 -11.93
CA ALA A 87 -21.79 -3.94 -10.65
C ALA A 87 -23.30 -3.68 -10.81
N TYR A 88 -23.69 -2.88 -11.81
CA TYR A 88 -25.09 -2.54 -12.09
C TYR A 88 -25.75 -3.43 -13.15
N GLN A 89 -25.01 -4.32 -13.81
CA GLN A 89 -25.54 -5.17 -14.88
C GLN A 89 -26.62 -6.16 -14.40
N ASN A 90 -26.43 -6.78 -13.23
CA ASN A 90 -27.42 -7.70 -12.63
C ASN A 90 -27.30 -7.74 -11.09
N PRO A 91 -27.73 -6.67 -10.39
CA PRO A 91 -27.56 -6.58 -8.94
C PRO A 91 -28.52 -7.52 -8.20
N LYS A 92 -28.04 -8.13 -7.11
CA LYS A 92 -28.86 -9.02 -6.26
C LYS A 92 -29.85 -8.28 -5.35
N SER A 93 -29.73 -6.96 -5.24
CA SER A 93 -30.54 -6.11 -4.35
C SER A 93 -30.65 -4.70 -4.93
N LEU A 94 -31.76 -4.03 -4.64
CA LEU A 94 -32.06 -2.68 -5.14
C LEU A 94 -32.53 -1.77 -4.00
N CYS A 95 -32.12 -0.51 -4.08
CA CYS A 95 -32.66 0.58 -3.27
C CYS A 95 -33.22 1.64 -4.23
N PRO A 96 -34.55 1.86 -4.28
CA PRO A 96 -35.11 2.93 -5.10
C PRO A 96 -34.48 4.28 -4.74
N HIS A 97 -34.21 5.13 -5.73
CA HIS A 97 -33.54 6.42 -5.49
C HIS A 97 -34.26 7.31 -4.46
N HIS A 98 -35.59 7.29 -4.45
CA HIS A 98 -36.41 8.03 -3.48
C HIS A 98 -36.41 7.40 -2.06
N HIS A 99 -35.76 6.25 -1.86
CA HIS A 99 -35.52 5.64 -0.54
C HIS A 99 -34.07 5.77 -0.08
N MET A 100 -33.16 6.28 -0.92
CA MET A 100 -31.76 6.46 -0.54
C MET A 100 -31.63 7.46 0.61
N MET A 101 -30.92 7.05 1.67
CA MET A 101 -30.65 7.91 2.83
C MET A 101 -29.41 8.78 2.66
N LEU A 102 -28.37 8.29 1.96
CA LEU A 102 -27.12 9.02 1.81
C LEU A 102 -27.30 10.43 1.22
N PRO A 103 -28.06 10.65 0.12
CA PRO A 103 -28.27 12.01 -0.40
C PRO A 103 -28.99 12.95 0.58
N ARG A 104 -29.86 12.41 1.45
CA ARG A 104 -30.57 13.20 2.47
C ARG A 104 -29.64 13.59 3.61
N ILE A 105 -28.83 12.64 4.07
CA ILE A 105 -27.84 12.85 5.15
C ILE A 105 -26.77 13.86 4.69
N ILE A 106 -26.31 13.79 3.44
CA ILE A 106 -25.34 14.76 2.89
C ILE A 106 -25.93 16.17 2.86
N LYS A 107 -27.22 16.32 2.54
CA LYS A 107 -27.87 17.63 2.49
C LYS A 107 -28.03 18.25 3.89
N GLY A 108 -28.42 17.45 4.88
CA GLY A 108 -28.77 17.92 6.23
C GLY A 108 -30.11 18.65 6.26
#